data_AF-A0A249T2Y9-F1
#
_entry.id   AF-A0A249T2Y9-F1
#
_cell.length_a   1.000
_cell.length_b   1.000
_cell.length_c   1.000
_cell.angle_alpha   90.00
_cell.angle_beta   90.00
_cell.angle_gamma   90.00
#
_symmetry.space_group_name_H-M   'P 1'
#
loop_
_entity.id
_entity.type
_entity.pdbx_description
1 polymer ?
#
loop_
_entity_poly.entity_id
_entity_poly.type
_entity_poly.pdbx_seq_one_letter_code
_entity_poly.pdbx_strand_id
1 'polypeptide(L)' 'MIFELAAQTRFKVLADLADTGKLAFGYHMPWPGFGRVVRKEKGFAWIPGFFPVFTVTDQL' A
#
# COMPACT_ATOMS: atom_id res chain seq x y z
N MET A 1 -20.06 -15.16 7.13
CA MET A 1 -20.59 -13.79 6.92
C MET A 1 -19.51 -12.72 7.09
N ILE A 2 -18.70 -12.67 8.16
CA ILE A 2 -17.68 -11.62 8.34
C ILE A 2 -16.42 -11.77 7.46
N PHE A 3 -15.92 -12.99 7.26
CA PHE A 3 -14.74 -13.23 6.40
C PHE A 3 -15.01 -12.91 4.93
N GLU A 4 -16.24 -13.17 4.47
CA GLU A 4 -16.67 -12.84 3.11
C GLU A 4 -16.68 -11.32 2.91
N LEU A 5 -17.29 -10.58 3.83
CA LEU A 5 -17.30 -9.12 3.79
C LEU A 5 -15.88 -8.53 3.82
N ALA A 6 -14.98 -9.08 4.63
CA ALA A 6 -13.59 -8.67 4.69
C ALA A 6 -12.85 -8.92 3.36
N ALA A 7 -13.08 -10.07 2.71
CA ALA A 7 -12.49 -10.40 1.42
C ALA A 7 -12.99 -9.45 0.31
N GLN A 8 -14.31 -9.23 0.24
CA GLN A 8 -14.93 -8.33 -0.72
C GLN A 8 -14.47 -6.89 -0.55
N THR A 9 -14.41 -6.41 0.70
CA THR A 9 -13.93 -5.06 1.03
C THR A 9 -12.46 -4.89 0.62
N ARG A 10 -11.60 -5.86 0.96
CA ARG A 10 -10.18 -5.84 0.58
C ARG A 10 -10.02 -5.79 -0.94
N PHE A 11 -10.77 -6.60 -1.68
CA PHE A 11 -10.70 -6.60 -3.14
C PHE A 11 -11.13 -5.24 -3.73
N LYS A 12 -12.25 -4.68 -3.25
CA LYS A 12 -12.75 -3.37 -3.69
C LYS A 12 -11.74 -2.25 -3.44
N VAL A 13 -11.16 -2.19 -2.23
CA VAL A 13 -10.18 -1.15 -1.86
C VAL A 13 -8.89 -1.31 -2.65
N LEU A 14 -8.35 -2.52 -2.80
CA LEU A 14 -7.13 -2.74 -3.58
C LEU A 14 -7.33 -2.45 -5.06
N ALA A 15 -8.52 -2.72 -5.61
CA ALA A 15 -8.87 -2.33 -6.98
C ALA A 15 -8.87 -0.80 -7.15
N ASP A 16 -9.56 -0.06 -6.27
CA ASP A 16 -9.58 1.42 -6.33
C ASP A 16 -8.17 2.01 -6.20
N LEU A 17 -7.35 1.50 -5.27
CA LEU A 17 -5.97 1.95 -5.10
C LEU A 17 -5.09 1.65 -6.32
N ALA A 18 -5.30 0.50 -6.97
CA ALA A 18 -4.56 0.13 -8.18
C ALA A 18 -4.98 0.96 -9.40
N ASP A 19 -6.26 1.29 -9.52
CA ASP A 19 -6.80 2.05 -10.65
C ASP A 19 -6.51 3.55 -10.52
N THR A 20 -6.60 4.10 -9.31
CA THR A 20 -6.29 5.51 -9.05
C THR A 20 -4.79 5.75 -8.84
N GLY A 21 -4.04 4.71 -8.51
CA GLY A 21 -2.63 4.77 -8.18
C GLY A 21 -2.34 5.60 -6.93
N LYS A 22 -3.31 5.92 -6.06
CA LYS A 22 -3.11 6.79 -4.88
C LYS A 22 -2.03 6.26 -3.94
N LEU A 23 -1.34 7.17 -3.24
CA LEU A 23 -0.48 6.80 -2.11
C LEU A 23 -1.37 6.29 -0.97
N ALA A 24 -1.02 5.13 -0.42
CA ALA A 24 -1.73 4.49 0.68
C ALA A 24 -0.81 4.34 1.90
N PHE A 25 -1.41 4.34 3.08
CA PHE A 25 -0.78 3.97 4.34
C PHE A 25 -1.40 2.67 4.86
N GLY A 26 -0.57 1.65 5.07
CA GLY A 26 -1.01 0.34 5.54
C GLY A 26 -0.37 -0.01 6.89
N TYR A 27 -1.20 -0.20 7.91
CA TYR A 27 -0.78 -0.49 9.30
C TYR A 27 0.10 -1.73 9.45
N HIS A 28 -0.01 -2.70 8.55
CA HIS A 28 0.74 -3.97 8.59
C HIS A 28 1.64 -4.17 7.37
N MET A 29 1.91 -3.09 6.64
CA MET A 29 2.90 -3.11 5.56
C MET A 29 4.30 -2.82 6.13
N PRO A 30 5.38 -3.23 5.44
CA PRO A 30 6.74 -2.94 5.89
C PRO A 30 6.91 -1.45 6.19
N TRP A 31 7.54 -1.13 7.33
CA TRP A 31 7.84 0.24 7.73
C TRP A 31 8.54 1.01 6.58
N PRO A 32 8.11 2.24 6.24
CA PRO A 32 7.21 3.15 6.97
C PRO A 32 5.71 2.98 6.67
N GLY A 33 5.28 1.87 6.09
CA GLY A 33 3.87 1.57 5.83
C GLY A 33 3.26 2.33 4.66
N PHE A 34 4.01 3.21 4.00
CA PHE A 34 3.57 3.96 2.82
C PHE A 34 3.94 3.24 1.52
N GLY A 35 3.06 3.32 0.53
CA GLY A 35 3.28 2.71 -0.78
C GLY A 35 2.09 2.84 -1.70
N ARG A 36 2.17 2.19 -2.86
CA ARG A 36 1.10 2.14 -3.87
C ARG A 36 0.74 0.69 -4.17
N VAL A 37 -0.52 0.49 -4.54
CA VAL A 37 -1.01 -0.80 -5.01
C VAL A 37 -0.96 -0.81 -6.53
N VAL A 38 -0.53 -1.92 -7.13
CA VAL A 38 -0.54 -2.12 -8.59
C VAL A 38 -1.23 -3.44 -8.94
N ARG A 39 -1.76 -3.54 -10.16
CA ARG A 39 -2.29 -4.80 -10.70
C ARG A 39 -1.14 -5.78 -10.99
N LYS A 40 -1.38 -7.07 -10.77
CA LYS A 40 -0.51 -8.17 -11.19
C LYS A 40 -1.36 -9.22 -11.91
N GLU A 41 -0.75 -10.12 -12.68
CA GLU A 41 -1.45 -11.18 -13.44
C GLU A 41 -2.56 -11.87 -12.64
N LYS A 42 -2.32 -12.12 -11.34
CA LYS A 42 -3.33 -12.59 -10.38
C LYS A 42 -3.31 -11.70 -9.15
N GLY A 43 -4.23 -10.74 -9.08
CA GLY A 43 -4.45 -9.89 -7.91
C GLY A 43 -3.62 -8.59 -7.92
N PHE A 44 -2.99 -8.29 -6.79
CA PHE A 44 -2.37 -7.00 -6.53
C PHE A 44 -0.97 -7.16 -5.95
N ALA A 45 -0.11 -6.18 -6.19
CA ALA A 45 1.19 -6.07 -5.54
C ALA A 45 1.31 -4.74 -4.80
N TRP A 46 2.05 -4.74 -3.69
CA TRP A 46 2.43 -3.55 -2.96
C TRP A 46 3.81 -3.08 -3.42
N ILE A 47 3.89 -1.82 -3.83
CA ILE A 47 5.15 -1.15 -4.13
C ILE A 47 5.44 -0.21 -2.97
N PRO A 48 6.43 -0.52 -2.11
CA PRO A 48 6.82 0.36 -1.01
C PRO A 48 7.18 1.74 -1.55
N GLY A 49 6.67 2.78 -0.89
CA GLY A 49 7.11 4.14 -1.15
C GLY A 49 8.55 4.29 -0.65
N PHE A 50 9.41 4.88 -1.48
CA PHE A 50 10.75 5.24 -1.02
C PHE A 50 10.66 6.52 -0.19
N PHE A 51 10.99 6.39 1.09
CA PHE A 51 11.24 7.52 1.97
C PHE A 51 12.70 7.39 2.41
N PRO A 52 13.60 8.32 2.05
CA PRO A 52 14.94 8.32 2.60
C PRO A 52 14.82 8.49 4.11
N VAL A 53 15.14 7.44 4.88
CA VAL A 53 14.97 7.43 6.35
C VAL A 53 16.02 8.30 7.05
N PHE A 54 17.00 8.87 6.35
CA PHE A 54 18.04 9.72 6.95
C PHE A 54 18.49 10.82 5.99
N THR A 55 18.12 12.08 6.26
CA THR A 55 18.90 13.29 5.92
C THR A 55 18.58 14.46 6.87
N VAL A 56 18.40 14.23 8.17
CA VAL A 56 18.36 15.34 9.17
C VAL A 56 19.69 15.45 9.93
N THR A 57 20.62 14.51 9.76
CA THR A 57 21.95 14.54 10.38
C THR A 57 23.10 14.92 9.45
N ASP A 58 22.84 15.17 8.15
CA ASP A 58 23.88 15.59 7.19
C ASP A 58 23.90 17.12 6.94
N GLN A 59 23.23 17.90 7.79
CA GLN A 59 23.21 19.38 7.70
C GLN A 59 23.70 20.10 8.96
N LEU A 60 24.48 19.43 9.83
CA LEU A 60 25.18 20.07 10.94
C LEU A 60 26.66 19.71 10.94
#